data_AF-A0A968FTN7-F1
#
_entry.id   AF-A0A968FTN7-F1
#
_cell.length_a   1.000
_cell.length_b   1.000
_cell.length_c   1.000
_cell.angle_alpha   90.00
_cell.angle_beta   90.00
_cell.angle_gamma   90.00
#
_symmetry.space_group_name_H-M   'P 1'
#
loop_
_entity.id
_entity.type
_entity.pdbx_description
1 polymer ?
#
loop_
_entity_poly.entity_id
_entity_poly.type
_entity_poly.pdbx_seq_one_letter_code
_entity_poly.pdbx_strand_id
1 'polypeptide(L)'
;GNFFAFKSRGVTGPIRSLLPISAGQVAIEQDANWNLSYRASLPSGEHREHREYLQAQIHHVRGPARDFVTGNSPIMDARDSIALEIAAERFGGTFFGNGATPGLIFKFMAGFQGFRTDEERKKFIDDFQNIYAKKNRFKALMLPNGLEVADGPAVDNDKAQFLETRKLQRSIIAGVLGVPPHIVGDLDRATFSNIEEQSLDLVRSAILPICRTFESAMERDLLTPADRAGGIVIRFNLDGLLRGDFKSRQEGLAIQRMNGVINADEWREKENENPRQDGGGEVYWDQGPSGQTGASSAEDGG
;
A
#
# COMPACT_ATOMS: atom_id res chain seq x y z
N GLY A 1 -4.82 -8.07 0.53
CA GLY A 1 -6.25 -8.31 0.70
C GLY A 1 -6.55 -9.18 1.91
N ASN A 2 -5.95 -10.36 2.00
CA ASN A 2 -6.25 -11.33 3.04
C ASN A 2 -4.98 -11.81 3.75
N PHE A 3 -5.10 -12.05 5.05
CA PHE A 3 -4.13 -12.76 5.87
C PHE A 3 -4.88 -13.82 6.69
N PHE A 4 -4.34 -15.03 6.71
CA PHE A 4 -4.91 -16.15 7.47
C PHE A 4 -3.87 -16.72 8.40
N ALA A 5 -4.29 -17.07 9.61
CA ALA A 5 -3.48 -17.85 10.52
C ALA A 5 -4.33 -18.92 11.22
N PHE A 6 -3.79 -20.13 11.34
CA PHE A 6 -4.39 -21.17 12.16
C PHE A 6 -4.15 -20.87 13.65
N LYS A 7 -5.23 -20.90 14.44
CA LYS A 7 -5.19 -20.70 15.89
C LYS A 7 -4.88 -22.03 16.57
N SER A 8 -3.59 -22.27 16.82
CA SER A 8 -3.15 -23.46 17.53
C SER A 8 -3.56 -23.37 19.00
N ARG A 9 -4.27 -24.38 19.49
CA ARG A 9 -4.72 -24.48 20.88
C ARG A 9 -4.00 -25.63 21.57
N GLY A 10 -3.60 -25.39 22.82
CA GLY A 10 -3.12 -26.46 23.69
C GLY A 10 -4.27 -27.30 24.25
N VAL A 11 -3.94 -28.38 24.94
CA VAL A 11 -4.90 -29.27 25.62
C VAL A 11 -5.82 -28.52 26.60
N THR A 12 -5.35 -27.40 27.15
CA THR A 12 -6.06 -26.60 28.15
C THR A 12 -7.07 -25.60 27.56
N GLY A 13 -7.20 -25.49 26.23
CA GLY A 13 -8.18 -24.63 25.56
C GLY A 13 -7.72 -23.24 25.05
N PRO A 14 -6.74 -22.51 25.64
CA PRO A 14 -6.34 -21.21 25.13
C PRO A 14 -5.52 -21.32 23.85
N ILE A 15 -5.54 -20.24 23.06
CA ILE A 15 -4.71 -20.09 21.87
C ILE A 15 -3.26 -19.90 22.31
N ARG A 16 -2.35 -20.73 21.80
CA ARG A 16 -0.91 -20.68 22.12
C ARG A 16 -0.06 -20.07 21.01
N SER A 17 -0.49 -20.23 19.76
CA SER A 17 0.23 -19.64 18.63
C SER A 17 -0.70 -19.40 17.44
N LEU A 18 -0.30 -18.44 16.61
CA LEU A 18 -0.86 -18.19 15.30
C LEU A 18 0.12 -18.72 14.27
N LEU A 19 -0.32 -19.67 13.44
CA LEU A 19 0.48 -20.25 12.36
C LEU A 19 0.02 -19.65 11.04
N PRO A 20 0.78 -18.73 10.41
CA PRO A 20 0.38 -18.10 9.17
C PRO A 20 0.18 -19.12 8.05
N ILE A 21 -0.88 -18.95 7.27
CA ILE A 21 -1.14 -19.71 6.05
C ILE A 21 -1.13 -18.72 4.89
N SER A 22 -0.43 -19.06 3.81
CA SER A 22 -0.38 -18.19 2.63
C SER A 22 -1.79 -18.01 2.04
N ALA A 23 -2.17 -16.76 1.76
CA ALA A 23 -3.49 -16.45 1.25
C ALA A 23 -3.83 -17.15 -0.08
N GLY A 24 -2.81 -17.42 -0.93
CA GLY A 24 -3.00 -18.16 -2.17
C GLY A 24 -3.28 -19.66 -1.99
N GLN A 25 -3.17 -20.17 -0.76
CA GLN A 25 -3.43 -21.57 -0.41
C GLN A 25 -4.79 -21.78 0.25
N VAL A 26 -5.55 -20.72 0.51
CA VAL A 26 -6.82 -20.76 1.24
C VAL A 26 -7.96 -20.38 0.30
N ALA A 27 -8.95 -21.25 0.20
CA ALA A 27 -10.26 -20.93 -0.38
C ALA A 27 -11.26 -20.73 0.75
N ILE A 28 -12.08 -19.68 0.65
CA ILE A 28 -13.17 -19.41 1.59
C ILE A 28 -14.46 -19.91 0.96
N GLU A 29 -15.23 -20.68 1.72
CA GLU A 29 -16.58 -21.10 1.34
C GLU A 29 -17.57 -20.53 2.35
N GLN A 30 -18.74 -20.13 1.86
CA GLN A 30 -19.83 -19.61 2.68
C GLN A 30 -21.09 -20.44 2.42
N ASP A 31 -21.71 -20.92 3.50
CA ASP A 31 -22.97 -21.64 3.40
C ASP A 31 -24.18 -20.68 3.31
N ALA A 32 -25.38 -21.25 3.09
CA ALA A 32 -26.63 -20.48 3.00
C ALA A 32 -27.01 -19.75 4.31
N ASN A 33 -26.40 -20.14 5.43
CA ASN A 33 -26.59 -19.54 6.75
C ASN A 33 -25.51 -18.51 7.10
N TRP A 34 -24.69 -18.11 6.13
CA TRP A 34 -23.58 -17.16 6.27
C TRP A 34 -22.40 -17.64 7.12
N ASN A 35 -22.32 -18.94 7.43
CA ASN A 35 -21.16 -19.50 8.12
C ASN A 35 -20.00 -19.66 7.14
N LEU A 36 -18.80 -19.35 7.63
CA LEU A 36 -17.57 -19.46 6.84
C LEU A 36 -16.81 -20.75 7.16
N SER A 37 -16.36 -21.43 6.12
CA SER A 37 -15.36 -22.49 6.20
C SER A 37 -14.16 -22.14 5.32
N TYR A 38 -13.00 -22.67 5.70
CA TYR A 38 -11.73 -22.37 5.04
C TYR A 38 -11.08 -23.67 4.60
N ARG A 39 -10.93 -23.86 3.30
CA ARG A 39 -10.17 -24.98 2.74
C ARG A 39 -8.75 -24.54 2.46
N ALA A 40 -7.79 -25.05 3.23
CA ALA A 40 -6.37 -24.76 3.05
C ALA A 40 -5.65 -25.93 2.36
N SER A 41 -4.80 -25.61 1.39
CA SER A 41 -3.93 -26.56 0.70
C SER A 41 -2.49 -26.41 1.21
N LEU A 42 -2.13 -27.21 2.22
CA LEU A 42 -0.84 -27.11 2.91
C LEU A 42 0.21 -28.01 2.25
N PRO A 43 1.47 -27.58 2.17
CA PRO A 43 2.56 -28.43 1.70
C PRO A 43 2.82 -29.56 2.72
N SER A 44 2.87 -30.81 2.24
CA SER A 44 3.19 -32.00 3.02
C SER A 44 4.16 -32.89 2.23
N GLY A 45 5.46 -32.58 2.32
CA GLY A 45 6.48 -33.18 1.47
C GLY A 45 6.27 -32.84 -0.01
N GLU A 46 6.22 -33.86 -0.87
CA GLU A 46 5.94 -33.70 -2.31
C GLU A 46 4.46 -33.53 -2.65
N HIS A 47 3.57 -33.76 -1.68
CA HIS A 47 2.12 -33.69 -1.86
C HIS A 47 1.52 -32.45 -1.19
N ARG A 48 0.29 -32.10 -1.60
CA ARG A 48 -0.53 -31.10 -0.91
C ARG A 48 -1.61 -31.81 -0.11
N GLU A 49 -1.68 -31.48 1.16
CA GLU A 49 -2.77 -31.93 2.03
C GLU A 49 -3.85 -30.85 2.04
N HIS A 50 -5.08 -31.26 1.73
CA HIS A 50 -6.24 -30.38 1.84
C HIS A 50 -6.87 -30.55 3.21
N ARG A 51 -6.96 -29.46 3.97
CA ARG A 51 -7.61 -29.44 5.27
C ARG A 51 -8.72 -28.40 5.28
N GLU A 52 -9.83 -28.76 5.89
CA GLU A 52 -10.94 -27.86 6.12
C GLU A 52 -10.91 -27.37 7.56
N TYR A 53 -11.08 -26.06 7.73
CA TYR A 53 -11.08 -25.38 9.01
C TYR A 53 -12.38 -24.61 9.18
N LEU A 54 -12.94 -24.68 10.37
CA LEU A 54 -14.07 -23.86 10.76
C LEU A 54 -13.61 -22.41 10.99
N GLN A 55 -14.54 -21.46 10.86
CA GLN A 55 -14.28 -20.04 11.17
C GLN A 55 -13.66 -19.82 12.56
N ALA A 56 -14.08 -20.60 13.56
CA ALA A 56 -13.54 -20.51 14.91
C ALA A 56 -12.06 -20.92 15.04
N GLN A 57 -11.49 -21.63 14.04
CA GLN A 57 -10.11 -22.12 14.04
C GLN A 57 -9.14 -21.21 13.29
N ILE A 58 -9.64 -20.36 12.41
CA ILE A 58 -8.82 -19.42 11.63
C ILE A 58 -8.93 -18.02 12.22
N HIS A 59 -7.81 -17.32 12.25
CA HIS A 59 -7.75 -15.88 12.39
C HIS A 59 -7.66 -15.29 10.98
N HIS A 60 -8.70 -14.58 10.55
CA HIS A 60 -8.80 -14.02 9.20
C HIS A 60 -8.80 -12.50 9.27
N VAL A 61 -7.68 -11.90 8.89
CA VAL A 61 -7.58 -10.45 8.70
C VAL A 61 -7.89 -10.16 7.24
N ARG A 62 -8.92 -9.35 7.01
CA ARG A 62 -9.33 -8.93 5.66
C ARG A 62 -9.37 -7.42 5.58
N GLY A 63 -8.83 -6.89 4.48
CA GLY A 63 -9.06 -5.51 4.09
C GLY A 63 -10.48 -5.28 3.59
N PRO A 64 -10.72 -4.17 2.88
CA PRO A 64 -12.01 -3.88 2.24
C PRO A 64 -12.47 -5.06 1.39
N ALA A 65 -13.73 -5.49 1.56
CA ALA A 65 -14.30 -6.66 0.89
C ALA A 65 -15.65 -6.29 0.25
N ARG A 66 -15.71 -6.26 -1.08
CA ARG A 66 -16.94 -5.98 -1.84
C ARG A 66 -17.98 -7.08 -1.73
N ASP A 67 -17.54 -8.31 -1.52
CA ASP A 67 -18.36 -9.51 -1.32
C ASP A 67 -18.63 -9.80 0.18
N PHE A 68 -18.25 -8.87 1.07
CA PHE A 68 -18.34 -8.96 2.53
C PHE A 68 -17.47 -10.05 3.20
N VAL A 69 -16.82 -10.92 2.41
CA VAL A 69 -16.09 -12.10 2.90
C VAL A 69 -14.61 -12.00 2.55
N THR A 70 -14.27 -11.77 1.28
CA THR A 70 -12.91 -11.82 0.76
C THR A 70 -12.34 -10.41 0.61
N GLY A 71 -11.25 -10.14 1.33
CA GLY A 71 -10.55 -8.86 1.21
C GLY A 71 -9.98 -8.65 -0.18
N ASN A 72 -10.36 -7.55 -0.83
CA ASN A 72 -9.83 -7.14 -2.12
C ASN A 72 -8.34 -6.79 -2.00
N SER A 73 -7.58 -7.03 -3.07
CA SER A 73 -6.17 -6.68 -3.12
C SER A 73 -6.02 -5.30 -3.76
N PRO A 74 -5.40 -4.31 -3.09
CA PRO A 74 -5.16 -3.00 -3.70
C PRO A 74 -4.30 -3.11 -4.97
N ILE A 75 -3.43 -4.11 -5.05
CA ILE A 75 -2.65 -4.42 -6.26
C ILE A 75 -3.57 -4.85 -7.42
N MET A 76 -4.62 -5.63 -7.12
CA MET A 76 -5.58 -6.03 -8.14
C MET A 76 -6.48 -4.88 -8.57
N ASP A 77 -6.82 -3.97 -7.65
CA ASP A 77 -7.58 -2.76 -7.96
C ASP A 77 -6.76 -1.79 -8.84
N ALA A 78 -5.43 -1.72 -8.68
CA ALA A 78 -4.51 -0.92 -9.48
C ALA A 78 -3.85 -1.67 -10.65
N ARG A 79 -4.33 -2.89 -11.00
CA ARG A 79 -3.59 -3.79 -11.92
C ARG A 79 -3.29 -3.15 -13.28
N ASP A 80 -4.22 -2.36 -13.82
CA ASP A 80 -4.10 -1.79 -15.16
C ASP A 80 -3.11 -0.61 -15.16
N SER A 81 -3.12 0.21 -14.11
CA SER A 81 -2.11 1.27 -13.89
C SER A 81 -0.70 0.70 -13.73
N ILE A 82 -0.56 -0.38 -12.95
CA ILE A 82 0.72 -1.08 -12.78
C ILE A 82 1.19 -1.69 -14.12
N ALA A 83 0.30 -2.34 -14.86
CA ALA A 83 0.62 -2.90 -16.17
C ALA A 83 1.05 -1.83 -17.18
N LEU A 84 0.38 -0.68 -17.18
CA LEU A 84 0.72 0.47 -18.01
C LEU A 84 2.12 1.01 -17.66
N GLU A 85 2.45 1.15 -16.38
CA GLU A 85 3.79 1.61 -15.97
C GLU A 85 4.89 0.61 -16.36
N ILE A 86 4.66 -0.70 -16.22
CA ILE A 86 5.60 -1.74 -16.68
C ILE A 86 5.81 -1.65 -18.20
N ALA A 87 4.73 -1.42 -18.96
CA ALA A 87 4.81 -1.26 -20.41
C ALA A 87 5.57 0.03 -20.78
N ALA A 88 5.28 1.14 -20.11
CA ALA A 88 5.97 2.41 -20.29
C ALA A 88 7.47 2.28 -19.99
N GLU A 89 7.84 1.60 -18.90
CA GLU A 89 9.24 1.36 -18.56
C GLU A 89 9.97 0.54 -19.63
N ARG A 90 9.35 -0.53 -20.14
CA ARG A 90 9.90 -1.35 -21.24
C ARG A 90 10.07 -0.53 -22.52
N PHE A 91 9.07 0.29 -22.84
CA PHE A 91 9.13 1.20 -23.98
C PHE A 91 10.29 2.19 -23.82
N GLY A 92 10.40 2.85 -22.67
CA GLY A 92 11.49 3.77 -22.36
C GLY A 92 12.86 3.10 -22.45
N GLY A 93 13.04 1.93 -21.85
CA GLY A 93 14.29 1.17 -21.93
C GLY A 93 14.70 0.83 -23.36
N THR A 94 13.73 0.44 -24.20
CA THR A 94 13.96 0.15 -25.62
C THR A 94 14.27 1.43 -26.40
N PHE A 95 13.46 2.47 -26.22
CA PHE A 95 13.58 3.74 -26.91
C PHE A 95 14.90 4.46 -26.59
N PHE A 96 15.21 4.67 -25.31
CA PHE A 96 16.47 5.30 -24.88
C PHE A 96 17.67 4.38 -25.11
N GLY A 97 17.52 3.05 -24.96
CA GLY A 97 18.55 2.09 -25.37
C GLY A 97 18.89 2.22 -26.86
N ASN A 98 17.90 2.50 -27.70
CA ASN A 98 18.08 2.74 -29.12
C ASN A 98 18.55 4.15 -29.46
N GLY A 99 18.90 4.99 -28.47
CA GLY A 99 19.42 6.34 -28.69
C GLY A 99 18.34 7.39 -28.92
N ALA A 100 17.09 7.09 -28.52
CA ALA A 100 15.92 7.94 -28.75
C ALA A 100 15.69 8.31 -30.23
N THR A 101 16.23 7.52 -31.16
CA THR A 101 15.99 7.68 -32.58
C THR A 101 14.74 6.89 -32.97
N PRO A 102 13.71 7.54 -33.53
CA PRO A 102 12.56 6.84 -34.10
C PRO A 102 13.03 5.97 -35.28
N GLY A 103 12.18 5.03 -35.68
CA GLY A 103 12.43 4.24 -36.88
C GLY A 103 12.68 5.15 -38.09
N LEU A 104 13.72 4.87 -38.85
CA LEU A 104 14.00 5.59 -40.09
C LEU A 104 13.18 5.02 -41.22
N ILE A 105 12.48 5.90 -41.92
CA ILE A 105 11.73 5.55 -43.12
C ILE A 105 12.56 5.98 -44.31
N PHE A 106 12.80 5.04 -45.21
CA PHE A 106 13.45 5.30 -46.48
C PHE A 106 12.40 5.42 -47.58
N LYS A 107 12.51 6.47 -48.38
CA LYS A 107 11.68 6.66 -49.58
C LYS A 107 12.57 6.74 -50.82
N PHE A 108 12.05 6.23 -51.94
CA PHE A 108 12.71 6.39 -53.23
C PHE A 108 12.37 7.77 -53.81
N MET A 109 13.38 8.46 -54.32
CA MET A 109 13.21 9.70 -55.07
C MET A 109 12.39 9.46 -56.34
N ALA A 110 11.70 10.50 -56.81
CA ALA A 110 10.93 10.45 -58.04
C ALA A 110 11.81 10.00 -59.23
N GLY A 111 11.36 8.98 -59.96
CA GLY A 111 12.08 8.43 -61.13
C GLY A 111 12.95 7.20 -60.86
N PHE A 112 13.12 6.78 -59.60
CA PHE A 112 13.81 5.54 -59.27
C PHE A 112 12.83 4.39 -59.08
N GLN A 113 13.06 3.28 -59.79
CA GLN A 113 12.44 2.00 -59.47
C GLN A 113 13.21 1.39 -58.29
N GLY A 114 12.50 0.79 -57.33
CA GLY A 114 13.09 0.29 -56.09
C GLY A 114 14.14 -0.81 -56.27
N PHE A 115 14.37 -1.63 -55.24
CA PHE A 115 15.34 -2.73 -55.34
C PHE A 115 14.99 -3.67 -56.52
N ARG A 116 16.00 -4.06 -57.31
CA ARG A 116 15.79 -4.91 -58.50
C ARG A 116 15.53 -6.36 -58.12
N THR A 117 16.04 -6.79 -56.98
CA THR A 117 15.85 -8.13 -56.42
C THR A 117 15.53 -8.07 -54.93
N ASP A 118 14.84 -9.11 -54.44
CA ASP A 118 14.59 -9.29 -53.00
C ASP A 118 15.87 -9.49 -52.19
N GLU A 119 16.91 -10.05 -52.81
CA GLU A 119 18.23 -10.25 -52.21
C GLU A 119 18.95 -8.93 -51.96
N GLU A 120 18.92 -8.01 -52.93
CA GLU A 120 19.45 -6.65 -52.75
C GLU A 120 18.72 -5.89 -51.63
N ARG A 121 17.39 -6.02 -51.55
CA ARG A 121 16.60 -5.42 -50.46
C ARG A 121 17.03 -5.97 -49.10
N LYS A 122 17.10 -7.30 -48.96
CA LYS A 122 17.51 -7.95 -47.70
C LYS A 122 18.91 -7.52 -47.29
N LYS A 123 19.87 -7.56 -48.23
CA LYS A 123 21.25 -7.17 -47.97
C LYS A 123 21.35 -5.72 -47.50
N PHE A 124 20.62 -4.79 -48.14
CA PHE A 124 20.56 -3.40 -47.69
C PHE A 124 20.01 -3.26 -46.28
N ILE A 125 18.91 -3.96 -45.95
CA ILE A 125 18.32 -3.93 -44.60
C ILE A 125 19.30 -4.50 -43.57
N ASP A 126 19.96 -5.61 -43.86
CA ASP A 126 20.92 -6.26 -42.95
C ASP A 126 22.17 -5.38 -42.72
N ASP A 127 22.73 -4.81 -43.80
CA ASP A 127 23.87 -3.88 -43.73
C ASP A 127 23.49 -2.63 -42.95
N PHE A 128 22.30 -2.09 -43.19
CA PHE A 128 21.77 -0.93 -42.48
C PHE A 128 21.58 -1.21 -40.99
N GLN A 129 20.95 -2.33 -40.63
CA GLN A 129 20.74 -2.74 -39.24
C GLN A 129 22.06 -2.98 -38.51
N ASN A 130 23.06 -3.57 -39.18
CA ASN A 130 24.40 -3.77 -38.60
C ASN A 130 25.13 -2.46 -38.29
N ILE A 131 24.92 -1.43 -39.10
CA ILE A 131 25.50 -0.10 -38.90
C ILE A 131 24.71 0.70 -37.85
N TYR A 132 23.38 0.58 -37.86
CA TYR A 132 22.49 1.20 -36.85
C TYR A 132 22.49 0.47 -35.50
N ALA A 133 23.09 -0.71 -35.40
CA ALA A 133 23.27 -1.42 -34.15
C ALA A 133 24.09 -0.59 -33.15
N LYS A 134 23.78 -0.75 -31.84
CA LYS A 134 24.35 0.01 -30.71
C LYS A 134 25.86 0.31 -30.79
N LYS A 135 26.68 -0.62 -31.32
CA LYS A 135 28.15 -0.49 -31.42
C LYS A 135 28.65 0.41 -32.57
N ASN A 136 27.84 0.69 -33.59
CA ASN A 136 28.27 1.34 -34.84
C ASN A 136 27.57 2.68 -35.13
N ARG A 137 26.71 3.18 -34.23
CA ARG A 137 25.79 4.32 -34.42
C ARG A 137 26.41 5.69 -34.76
N PHE A 138 27.73 5.81 -34.84
CA PHE A 138 28.43 7.06 -35.20
C PHE A 138 29.23 6.96 -36.50
N LYS A 139 29.06 5.87 -37.25
CA LYS A 139 29.69 5.72 -38.56
C LYS A 139 28.87 6.43 -39.63
N ALA A 140 29.53 7.23 -40.46
CA ALA A 140 28.90 7.84 -41.62
C ALA A 140 28.39 6.75 -42.58
N LEU A 141 27.16 6.89 -43.05
CA LEU A 141 26.52 5.98 -43.99
C LEU A 141 26.28 6.68 -45.32
N MET A 142 26.62 6.01 -46.42
CA MET A 142 26.24 6.44 -47.76
C MET A 142 24.98 5.69 -48.19
N LEU A 143 23.96 6.43 -48.62
CA LEU A 143 22.74 5.84 -49.17
C LEU A 143 22.93 5.47 -50.64
N PRO A 144 22.35 4.35 -51.12
CA PRO A 144 22.31 4.03 -52.54
C PRO A 144 21.64 5.14 -53.35
N ASN A 145 22.01 5.28 -54.63
CA ASN A 145 21.42 6.29 -55.51
C ASN A 145 19.89 6.17 -55.57
N GLY A 146 19.22 7.30 -55.36
CA GLY A 146 17.76 7.40 -55.39
C GLY A 146 17.05 7.09 -54.08
N LEU A 147 17.78 6.80 -52.98
CA LEU A 147 17.21 6.64 -51.64
C LEU A 147 17.41 7.89 -50.79
N GLU A 148 16.34 8.37 -50.17
CA GLU A 148 16.37 9.49 -49.22
C GLU A 148 15.69 9.10 -47.89
N VAL A 149 16.15 9.68 -46.79
CA VAL A 149 15.51 9.56 -45.48
C VAL A 149 14.27 10.44 -45.50
N ALA A 150 13.11 9.88 -45.16
CA ALA A 150 11.90 10.67 -44.96
C ALA A 150 11.98 11.42 -43.63
N ASP A 151 11.37 12.61 -43.58
CA ASP A 151 11.21 13.36 -42.34
C ASP A 151 10.49 12.48 -41.31
N GLY A 152 11.22 12.09 -40.26
CA GLY A 152 10.70 11.23 -39.20
C GLY A 152 9.79 12.01 -38.24
N PRO A 153 8.97 11.31 -37.42
CA PRO A 153 8.21 11.94 -36.35
C PRO A 153 9.13 12.71 -35.40
N ALA A 154 8.73 13.93 -35.01
CA ALA A 154 9.50 14.75 -34.08
C ALA A 154 9.56 14.11 -32.68
N VAL A 155 10.76 13.97 -32.13
CA VAL A 155 11.04 13.15 -30.94
C VAL A 155 10.81 13.89 -29.61
N ASP A 156 10.92 15.21 -29.60
CA ASP A 156 11.06 15.95 -28.33
C ASP A 156 9.74 16.15 -27.56
N ASN A 157 8.58 16.22 -28.25
CA ASN A 157 7.28 16.33 -27.57
C ASN A 157 6.92 15.03 -26.83
N ASP A 158 7.28 13.88 -27.41
CA ASP A 158 7.00 12.56 -26.86
C ASP A 158 7.80 12.28 -25.58
N LYS A 159 9.03 12.79 -25.47
CA LYS A 159 9.87 12.59 -24.26
C LYS A 159 9.28 13.29 -23.03
N ALA A 160 8.80 14.52 -23.20
CA ALA A 160 8.18 15.28 -22.11
C ALA A 160 6.87 14.62 -21.65
N GLN A 161 5.99 14.24 -22.59
CA GLN A 161 4.75 13.53 -22.28
C GLN A 161 4.99 12.15 -21.66
N PHE A 162 6.06 11.45 -22.06
CA PHE A 162 6.46 10.18 -21.46
C PHE A 162 6.83 10.34 -19.97
N LEU A 163 7.64 11.34 -19.62
CA LEU A 163 8.00 11.60 -18.22
C LEU A 163 6.79 11.99 -17.37
N GLU A 164 5.91 12.86 -17.89
CA GLU A 164 4.68 13.26 -17.20
C GLU A 164 3.74 12.06 -16.97
N THR A 165 3.62 11.17 -17.95
CA THR A 165 2.83 9.93 -17.80
C THR A 165 3.36 9.07 -16.65
N ARG A 166 4.69 8.89 -16.55
CA ARG A 166 5.30 8.09 -15.48
C ARG A 166 5.15 8.72 -14.10
N LYS A 167 5.24 10.06 -14.01
CA LYS A 167 4.96 10.77 -12.76
C LYS A 167 3.53 10.53 -12.30
N LEU A 168 2.56 10.71 -13.20
CA LEU A 168 1.15 10.45 -12.90
C LEU A 168 0.90 9.01 -12.43
N GLN A 169 1.51 8.02 -13.10
CA GLN A 169 1.38 6.61 -12.68
C GLN A 169 1.94 6.37 -11.28
N ARG A 170 3.08 6.99 -10.93
CA ARG A 170 3.63 6.90 -9.57
C ARG A 170 2.62 7.41 -8.53
N SER A 171 2.02 8.58 -8.76
CA SER A 171 1.06 9.15 -7.81
C SER A 171 -0.21 8.30 -7.70
N ILE A 172 -0.70 7.72 -8.80
CA ILE A 172 -1.86 6.80 -8.79
C ILE A 172 -1.54 5.54 -7.97
N ILE A 173 -0.41 4.89 -8.23
CA ILE A 173 0.00 3.65 -7.53
C ILE A 173 0.20 3.93 -6.03
N ALA A 174 0.85 5.04 -5.68
CA ALA A 174 1.02 5.45 -4.29
C ALA A 174 -0.33 5.70 -3.61
N GLY A 175 -1.24 6.41 -4.28
CA GLY A 175 -2.59 6.70 -3.78
C GLY A 175 -3.41 5.45 -3.48
N VAL A 176 -3.36 4.42 -4.32
CA VAL A 176 -4.10 3.15 -4.08
C VAL A 176 -3.58 2.41 -2.85
N LEU A 177 -2.29 2.55 -2.51
CA LEU A 177 -1.70 1.98 -1.30
C LEU A 177 -1.89 2.88 -0.06
N GLY A 178 -2.51 4.06 -0.21
CA GLY A 178 -2.61 5.06 0.85
C GLY A 178 -1.28 5.71 1.19
N VAL A 179 -0.25 5.56 0.36
CA VAL A 179 1.08 6.13 0.61
C VAL A 179 1.13 7.56 0.07
N PRO A 180 1.46 8.56 0.89
CA PRO A 180 1.59 9.93 0.42
C PRO A 180 2.68 10.11 -0.65
N PRO A 181 2.50 11.00 -1.65
CA PRO A 181 3.44 11.18 -2.77
C PRO A 181 4.88 11.53 -2.35
N HIS A 182 5.06 12.35 -1.32
CA HIS A 182 6.39 12.76 -0.85
C HIS A 182 7.22 11.58 -0.30
N ILE A 183 6.57 10.53 0.20
CA ILE A 183 7.24 9.31 0.69
C ILE A 183 7.85 8.49 -0.46
N VAL A 184 7.23 8.53 -1.65
CA VAL A 184 7.74 7.85 -2.86
C VAL A 184 8.63 8.76 -3.72
N GLY A 185 9.06 9.90 -3.17
CA GLY A 185 9.93 10.86 -3.86
C GLY A 185 9.24 11.65 -4.97
N ASP A 186 7.90 11.77 -4.93
CA ASP A 186 7.14 12.70 -5.75
C ASP A 186 6.99 14.03 -4.98
N LEU A 187 7.84 15.00 -5.33
CA LEU A 187 8.00 16.27 -4.61
C LEU A 187 7.48 17.47 -5.42
N ASP A 188 6.83 17.23 -6.55
CA ASP A 188 6.39 18.31 -7.47
C ASP A 188 5.40 19.29 -6.81
N ARG A 189 4.74 18.89 -5.71
CA ARG A 189 3.83 19.73 -4.91
C ARG A 189 4.18 19.81 -3.43
N ALA A 190 5.29 19.21 -3.00
CA ALA A 190 5.64 19.15 -1.58
C ALA A 190 6.38 20.44 -1.19
N THR A 191 5.73 21.31 -0.42
CA THR A 191 6.43 22.36 0.31
C THR A 191 7.22 21.71 1.45
N PHE A 192 8.55 21.69 1.35
CA PHE A 192 9.51 21.05 2.28
C PHE A 192 9.49 21.59 3.73
N SER A 193 8.50 22.40 4.09
CA SER A 193 8.50 23.18 5.32
C SER A 193 8.23 22.35 6.58
N ASN A 194 7.76 21.10 6.47
CA ASN A 194 7.41 20.30 7.65
C ASN A 194 7.56 18.78 7.44
N ILE A 195 8.80 18.27 7.51
CA ILE A 195 9.12 16.82 7.36
C ILE A 195 8.43 15.97 8.44
N GLU A 196 8.18 16.54 9.61
CA GLU A 196 7.51 15.88 10.73
C GLU A 196 6.03 15.64 10.41
N GLU A 197 5.33 16.64 9.88
CA GLU A 197 3.95 16.53 9.41
C GLU A 197 3.83 15.51 8.27
N GLN A 198 4.78 15.53 7.33
CA GLN A 198 4.88 14.55 6.25
C GLN A 198 5.05 13.10 6.74
N SER A 199 5.78 12.89 7.84
CA SER A 199 5.96 11.56 8.43
C SER A 199 4.69 11.09 9.14
N LEU A 200 3.97 12.00 9.80
CA LEU A 200 2.68 11.71 10.43
C LEU A 200 1.60 11.34 9.40
N ASP A 201 1.61 11.97 8.23
CA ASP A 201 0.67 11.67 7.16
C ASP A 201 0.75 10.20 6.72
N LEU A 202 1.94 9.63 6.58
CA LEU A 202 2.10 8.21 6.26
C LEU A 202 1.49 7.31 7.34
N VAL A 203 1.71 7.65 8.61
CA VAL A 203 1.17 6.89 9.73
C VAL A 203 -0.36 6.92 9.70
N ARG A 204 -0.96 8.09 9.50
CA ARG A 204 -2.42 8.29 9.50
C ARG A 204 -3.10 7.67 8.27
N SER A 205 -2.50 7.80 7.09
CA SER A 205 -3.11 7.38 5.82
C SER A 205 -2.89 5.90 5.48
N ALA A 206 -1.71 5.34 5.76
CA ALA A 206 -1.36 3.97 5.36
C ALA A 206 -1.32 2.99 6.55
N ILE A 207 -0.63 3.37 7.64
CA ILE A 207 -0.29 2.42 8.71
C ILE A 207 -1.48 2.21 9.65
N LEU A 208 -2.07 3.29 10.15
CA LEU A 208 -3.14 3.25 11.15
C LEU A 208 -4.36 2.44 10.67
N PRO A 209 -4.86 2.60 9.43
CA PRO A 209 -5.98 1.78 8.94
C PRO A 209 -5.65 0.27 8.90
N ILE A 210 -4.41 -0.09 8.57
CA ILE A 210 -3.95 -1.49 8.59
C ILE A 210 -3.91 -1.99 10.04
N CYS A 211 -3.30 -1.23 10.96
CA CYS A 211 -3.28 -1.56 12.39
C CYS A 211 -4.69 -1.79 12.93
N ARG A 212 -5.63 -0.86 12.68
CA ARG A 212 -7.04 -1.00 13.08
C ARG A 212 -7.69 -2.27 12.52
N THR A 213 -7.42 -2.61 11.27
CA THR A 213 -7.93 -3.83 10.65
C THR A 213 -7.43 -5.09 11.38
N PHE A 214 -6.15 -5.11 11.73
CA PHE A 214 -5.57 -6.21 12.51
C PHE A 214 -6.12 -6.25 13.94
N GLU A 215 -6.17 -5.12 14.63
CA GLU A 215 -6.72 -5.00 15.99
C GLU A 215 -8.15 -5.54 16.06
N SER A 216 -9.05 -5.07 15.21
CA SER A 216 -10.45 -5.52 15.20
C SER A 216 -10.57 -7.02 14.88
N ALA A 217 -9.73 -7.55 13.99
CA ALA A 217 -9.71 -8.98 13.69
C ALA A 217 -9.17 -9.81 14.87
N MET A 218 -8.17 -9.30 15.59
CA MET A 218 -7.60 -9.95 16.78
C MET A 218 -8.62 -9.94 17.94
N GLU A 219 -9.29 -8.81 18.18
CA GLU A 219 -10.35 -8.68 19.18
C GLU A 219 -11.54 -9.62 18.89
N ARG A 220 -11.88 -9.80 17.60
CA ARG A 220 -12.92 -10.74 17.17
C ARG A 220 -12.51 -12.20 17.38
N ASP A 221 -11.28 -12.57 16.98
CA ASP A 221 -10.89 -13.98 16.82
C ASP A 221 -10.12 -14.57 18.01
N LEU A 222 -9.47 -13.72 18.81
CA LEU A 222 -8.57 -14.13 19.91
C LEU A 222 -9.18 -13.89 21.28
N LEU A 223 -9.99 -12.84 21.46
CA LEU A 223 -10.66 -12.57 22.72
C LEU A 223 -11.92 -13.43 22.88
N THR A 224 -12.14 -13.90 24.09
CA THR A 224 -13.39 -14.59 24.46
C THR A 224 -14.54 -13.58 24.66
N PRO A 225 -15.80 -14.03 24.67
CA PRO A 225 -16.92 -13.15 25.02
C PRO A 225 -16.76 -12.50 26.41
N ALA A 226 -16.16 -13.21 27.37
CA ALA A 226 -15.89 -12.69 28.70
C ALA A 226 -14.83 -11.59 28.69
N ASP A 227 -13.75 -11.76 27.93
CA ASP A 227 -12.70 -10.74 27.77
C ASP A 227 -13.28 -9.43 27.20
N ARG A 228 -14.11 -9.55 26.16
CA ARG A 228 -14.78 -8.39 25.54
C ARG A 228 -15.78 -7.72 26.48
N ALA A 229 -16.55 -8.50 27.24
CA ALA A 229 -17.46 -7.96 28.25
C ALA A 229 -16.71 -7.27 29.40
N GLY A 230 -15.50 -7.74 29.71
CA GLY A 230 -14.59 -7.13 30.68
C GLY A 230 -13.80 -5.93 30.15
N GLY A 231 -14.09 -5.43 28.94
CA GLY A 231 -13.45 -4.24 28.38
C GLY A 231 -12.02 -4.44 27.86
N ILE A 232 -11.56 -5.68 27.66
CA ILE A 232 -10.23 -5.95 27.13
C ILE A 232 -10.19 -5.58 25.63
N VAL A 233 -9.23 -4.74 25.26
CA VAL A 233 -8.99 -4.31 23.88
C VAL A 233 -7.55 -4.63 23.44
N ILE A 234 -7.33 -4.75 22.13
CA ILE A 234 -6.00 -5.00 21.56
C ILE A 234 -5.62 -3.79 20.73
N ARG A 235 -4.48 -3.17 21.04
CA ARG A 235 -3.97 -1.97 20.35
C ARG A 235 -2.50 -2.12 20.01
N PHE A 236 -2.10 -1.67 18.83
CA PHE A 236 -0.69 -1.48 18.50
C PHE A 236 -0.21 -0.14 19.06
N ASN A 237 0.92 -0.16 19.77
CA ASN A 237 1.57 1.09 20.18
C ASN A 237 2.30 1.71 18.98
N LEU A 238 1.78 2.84 18.50
CA LEU A 238 2.36 3.63 17.42
C LEU A 238 2.98 4.95 17.91
N ASP A 239 3.07 5.18 19.23
CA ASP A 239 3.53 6.44 19.81
C ASP A 239 4.98 6.76 19.41
N GLY A 240 5.80 5.73 19.24
CA GLY A 240 7.16 5.86 18.74
C GLY A 240 7.26 6.54 17.37
N LEU A 241 6.24 6.38 16.52
CA LEU A 241 6.12 6.98 15.18
C LEU A 241 5.42 8.35 15.21
N LEU A 242 4.59 8.60 16.22
CA LEU A 242 3.85 9.85 16.41
C LEU A 242 4.59 10.85 17.34
N ARG A 243 5.87 10.61 17.66
CA ARG A 243 6.63 11.35 18.67
C ARG A 243 6.65 12.88 18.50
N GLY A 244 6.61 13.38 17.26
CA GLY A 244 6.52 14.83 16.98
C GLY A 244 5.17 15.46 17.39
N ASP A 245 4.09 14.68 17.34
CA ASP A 245 2.73 15.06 17.75
C ASP A 245 2.50 14.86 19.27
N PHE A 246 3.39 14.14 19.96
CA PHE A 246 3.21 13.81 21.38
C PHE A 246 3.12 15.06 22.25
N LYS A 247 4.00 16.05 22.04
CA LYS A 247 4.00 17.29 22.83
C LYS A 247 2.68 18.05 22.67
N SER A 248 2.27 18.32 21.43
CA SER A 248 1.02 19.04 21.14
C SER A 248 -0.20 18.26 21.61
N ARG A 249 -0.19 16.92 21.53
CA ARG A 249 -1.25 16.06 22.06
C ARG A 249 -1.32 16.12 23.60
N GLN A 250 -0.19 16.02 24.30
CA GLN A 250 -0.17 16.13 25.77
C GLN A 250 -0.58 17.54 26.22
N GLU A 251 -0.21 18.59 25.50
CA GLU A 251 -0.69 19.96 25.74
C GLU A 251 -2.22 20.05 25.57
N GLY A 252 -2.78 19.45 24.53
CA GLY A 252 -4.23 19.38 24.32
C GLY A 252 -4.96 18.60 25.42
N LEU A 253 -4.45 17.45 25.84
CA LEU A 253 -4.99 16.66 26.94
C LEU A 253 -4.88 17.41 28.28
N ALA A 254 -3.79 18.14 28.51
CA ALA A 254 -3.63 18.98 29.70
C ALA A 254 -4.73 20.04 29.77
N ILE A 255 -5.04 20.71 28.66
CA ILE A 255 -6.13 21.69 28.59
C ILE A 255 -7.48 21.02 28.89
N GLN A 256 -7.76 19.84 28.30
CA GLN A 256 -9.00 19.11 28.55
C GLN A 256 -9.15 18.70 30.03
N ARG A 257 -8.07 18.21 30.64
CA ARG A 257 -8.03 17.84 32.06
C ARG A 257 -8.24 19.05 32.95
N MET A 258 -7.59 20.18 32.67
CA MET A 258 -7.74 21.41 33.46
C MET A 258 -9.15 22.02 33.36
N ASN A 259 -9.84 21.81 32.24
CA ASN A 259 -11.22 22.25 32.03
C ASN A 259 -12.27 21.25 32.56
N GLY A 260 -11.85 20.17 33.22
CA GLY A 260 -12.76 19.15 33.75
C GLY A 260 -13.48 18.32 32.67
N VAL A 261 -13.01 18.35 31.42
CA VAL A 261 -13.62 17.59 30.30
C VAL A 261 -13.26 16.12 30.37
N ILE A 262 -12.07 15.79 30.89
CA ILE A 262 -11.61 14.41 31.04
C ILE A 262 -11.08 14.10 32.44
N ASN A 263 -11.32 12.86 32.89
CA ASN A 263 -10.73 12.31 34.09
C ASN A 263 -9.31 11.72 33.85
N ALA A 264 -8.63 11.22 34.88
CA ALA A 264 -7.28 10.68 34.70
C ALA A 264 -7.26 9.29 34.04
N ASP A 265 -8.30 8.48 34.25
CA ASP A 265 -8.42 7.18 33.57
C ASP A 265 -8.82 7.35 32.10
N GLU A 266 -9.64 8.34 31.76
CA GLU A 266 -9.94 8.72 30.38
C GLU A 266 -8.70 9.25 29.64
N TRP A 267 -7.80 9.96 30.34
CA TRP A 267 -6.48 10.30 29.78
C TRP A 267 -5.67 9.03 29.48
N ARG A 268 -5.55 8.13 30.46
CA ARG A 268 -4.81 6.87 30.30
C ARG A 268 -5.37 6.03 29.18
N GLU A 269 -6.70 5.92 29.08
CA GLU A 269 -7.38 5.24 27.99
C GLU A 269 -7.04 5.86 26.62
N LYS A 270 -7.06 7.19 26.50
CA LYS A 270 -6.65 7.90 25.27
C LYS A 270 -5.18 7.65 24.89
N GLU A 271 -4.31 7.42 25.88
CA GLU A 271 -2.90 7.03 25.68
C GLU A 271 -2.70 5.50 25.65
N ASN A 272 -3.79 4.71 25.55
CA ASN A 272 -3.76 3.24 25.54
C ASN A 272 -3.07 2.61 26.77
N GLU A 273 -3.14 3.27 27.92
CA GLU A 273 -2.68 2.77 29.21
C GLU A 273 -3.85 2.20 30.03
N ASN A 274 -3.55 1.24 30.90
CA ASN A 274 -4.54 0.71 31.84
C ASN A 274 -4.97 1.78 32.85
N PRO A 275 -6.22 1.74 33.34
CA PRO A 275 -6.69 2.57 34.44
C PRO A 275 -5.78 2.48 35.66
N ARG A 276 -5.78 3.52 36.49
CA ARG A 276 -5.03 3.50 37.74
C ARG A 276 -5.58 2.42 38.66
N GLN A 277 -4.69 1.65 39.28
CA GLN A 277 -5.08 0.59 40.21
C GLN A 277 -5.62 1.11 41.54
N ASP A 278 -5.41 2.39 41.86
CA ASP A 278 -5.80 3.00 43.13
C ASP A 278 -7.23 3.57 43.12
N GLY A 279 -7.97 3.43 42.02
CA GLY A 279 -9.37 3.88 41.89
C GLY A 279 -9.55 5.41 41.90
N GLY A 280 -8.47 6.19 41.98
CA GLY A 280 -8.52 7.65 41.99
C GLY A 280 -8.59 8.29 40.61
N GLY A 281 -8.62 7.49 39.54
CA GLY A 281 -8.53 7.99 38.17
C GLY A 281 -9.85 8.50 37.59
N GLU A 282 -10.99 8.10 38.17
CA GLU A 282 -12.34 8.51 37.75
C GLU A 282 -12.73 9.94 38.18
N VAL A 283 -11.93 10.56 39.06
CA VAL A 283 -12.19 11.91 39.58
C VAL A 283 -11.93 12.97 38.51
N TYR A 284 -12.96 13.77 38.20
CA TYR A 284 -12.85 14.92 37.31
C TYR A 284 -12.23 16.12 38.01
N TRP A 285 -11.54 16.93 37.23
CA TRP A 285 -10.99 18.19 37.73
C TRP A 285 -12.09 19.23 37.84
N ASP A 286 -12.31 19.78 39.03
CA ASP A 286 -13.25 20.88 39.25
C ASP A 286 -12.48 22.17 39.59
N GLN A 287 -12.77 23.25 38.85
CA GLN A 287 -12.21 24.56 39.12
C GLN A 287 -13.08 25.26 40.16
N GLY A 288 -12.68 25.19 41.44
CA GLY A 288 -13.35 25.91 42.51
C GLY A 288 -13.32 27.45 42.29
N PRO A 289 -14.26 28.23 42.87
CA PRO A 289 -14.49 29.65 42.54
C PRO A 289 -13.34 30.64 42.85
N SER A 290 -12.18 30.15 43.28
CA SER A 290 -11.07 30.98 43.77
C SER A 290 -9.73 30.24 43.73
N GLY A 291 -9.44 29.51 42.64
CA GLY A 291 -8.14 28.87 42.44
C GLY A 291 -7.77 27.82 43.49
N GLN A 292 -8.74 27.38 44.31
CA GLN A 292 -8.60 26.25 45.21
C GLN A 292 -9.04 24.98 44.48
N THR A 293 -8.12 24.03 44.40
CA THR A 293 -8.31 22.72 43.79
C THR A 293 -9.13 21.83 44.72
N GLY A 294 -10.31 21.39 44.28
CA GLY A 294 -11.13 20.42 44.98
C GLY A 294 -11.50 19.26 44.07
N ALA A 295 -11.35 18.02 44.56
CA ALA A 295 -11.79 16.81 43.87
C ALA A 295 -13.31 16.66 44.01
N SER A 296 -14.03 16.66 42.89
CA SER A 296 -15.46 16.33 42.84
C SER A 296 -15.61 14.92 42.27
N SER A 297 -16.06 13.97 43.11
CA SER A 297 -16.51 12.64 42.69
C SER A 297 -17.98 12.72 42.30
N ALA A 298 -18.34 12.17 41.14
CA ALA A 298 -19.73 12.01 40.73
C ALA A 298 -20.42 11.01 41.67
N GLU A 299 -21.23 11.51 42.61
CA GLU A 299 -22.14 10.66 43.38
C GLU A 299 -23.35 10.28 42.51
N ASP A 300 -23.66 8.99 42.50
CA ASP A 300 -24.84 8.38 41.91
C ASP A 300 -26.13 9.10 42.33
N GLY A 301 -26.86 9.64 41.35
CA GLY A 301 -28.24 10.07 41.49
C GLY A 301 -29.19 8.99 40.96
N GLY A 302 -30.04 8.46 41.85
CA GLY A 302 -31.00 7.38 41.56
C GLY A 302 -32.26 7.78 40.79
#